data_AF-A0A7Y2AGS4-F1
#
_entry.id   AF-A0A7Y2AGS4-F1
#
_cell.length_a   1.000
_cell.length_b   1.000
_cell.length_c   1.000
_cell.angle_alpha   90.00
_cell.angle_beta   90.00
_cell.angle_gamma   90.00
#
_symmetry.space_group_name_H-M   'P 1'
#
loop_
_entity.id
_entity.type
_entity.pdbx_description
1 polymer ?
#
loop_
_entity_poly.entity_id
_entity_poly.type
_entity_poly.pdbx_seq_one_letter_code
_entity_poly.pdbx_strand_id
1 'polypeptide(L)' 'MAKAPKTAIQPTRADDYPEWYQQVIRAADLAESSPVRGCMVIKPWGYQLWENMQRTLDD' A
#
# COMPACT_ATOMS: atom_id res chain seq x y z
N MET A 1 -10.65 -25.18 18.47
CA MET A 1 -9.59 -24.28 17.95
C MET A 1 -10.30 -23.00 17.49
N ALA A 2 -9.97 -21.84 18.06
CA ALA A 2 -10.63 -20.58 17.69
C ALA A 2 -10.31 -20.23 16.23
N LYS A 3 -11.32 -19.79 15.46
CA LYS A 3 -11.17 -19.39 14.07
C LYS A 3 -10.27 -18.15 14.00
N ALA A 4 -9.26 -18.15 13.13
CA ALA A 4 -8.40 -17.00 12.93
C ALA A 4 -9.24 -15.75 12.52
N PRO A 5 -8.86 -14.55 12.98
CA PRO A 5 -9.59 -13.33 12.65
C PRO A 5 -9.61 -13.09 11.14
N LYS A 6 -10.78 -12.79 10.58
CA LYS A 6 -10.90 -12.40 9.16
C LYS A 6 -10.35 -10.99 8.97
N THR A 7 -9.25 -10.89 8.23
CA THR A 7 -8.67 -9.60 7.80
C THR A 7 -9.32 -9.13 6.49
N ALA A 8 -9.12 -7.86 6.10
CA ALA A 8 -9.56 -7.36 4.81
C ALA A 8 -8.64 -7.79 3.64
N ILE A 9 -7.38 -8.13 3.95
CA ILE A 9 -6.34 -8.52 2.99
C ILE A 9 -5.90 -9.96 3.30
N GLN A 10 -5.78 -10.80 2.27
CA GLN A 10 -5.22 -12.15 2.33
C GLN A 10 -4.24 -12.32 1.17
N PRO A 11 -3.00 -12.81 1.40
CA PRO A 11 -2.45 -13.43 2.61
C PRO A 11 -2.21 -12.44 3.77
N THR A 12 -1.97 -12.92 5.00
CA THR A 12 -1.59 -12.03 6.09
C THR A 12 -0.14 -11.57 5.92
N ARG A 13 0.23 -10.47 6.58
CA ARG A 13 1.61 -9.94 6.58
C ARG A 13 2.66 -10.98 6.96
N ALA A 14 2.31 -11.93 7.84
CA ALA A 14 3.23 -12.95 8.33
C ALA A 14 3.36 -14.15 7.37
N ASP A 15 2.35 -14.40 6.55
CA ASP A 15 2.33 -15.55 5.63
C ASP A 15 3.08 -15.23 4.33
N ASP A 16 2.82 -14.07 3.74
CA ASP A 16 3.46 -13.60 2.51
C ASP A 16 3.45 -12.07 2.49
N TYR A 17 4.58 -11.50 2.89
CA TYR A 17 4.75 -10.06 2.99
C TYR A 17 4.73 -9.36 1.62
N PRO A 18 5.44 -9.83 0.57
CA PRO A 18 5.38 -9.19 -0.74
C PRO A 18 3.97 -9.05 -1.30
N GLU A 19 3.18 -10.12 -1.30
CA GLU A 19 1.82 -10.08 -1.83
C GLU A 19 0.91 -9.24 -0.92
N TRP A 20 0.99 -9.42 0.41
CA TRP A 20 0.22 -8.59 1.35
C TRP A 20 0.46 -7.09 1.16
N TYR A 21 1.71 -6.67 0.92
CA TYR A 21 2.07 -5.27 0.71
C TYR A 21 1.41 -4.70 -0.55
N GLN A 22 1.43 -5.43 -1.67
CA GLN A 22 0.72 -5.05 -2.89
C GLN A 22 -0.81 -5.03 -2.67
N GLN A 23 -1.29 -6.00 -1.90
CA GLN A 23 -2.61 -6.08 -1.25
C GLN A 23 -3.10 -4.74 -0.72
N VAL A 24 -2.37 -4.28 0.28
CA VAL A 24 -2.66 -3.09 1.07
C VAL A 24 -2.60 -1.84 0.19
N ILE A 25 -1.56 -1.67 -0.62
CA ILE A 25 -1.40 -0.49 -1.48
C ILE A 25 -2.58 -0.33 -2.43
N ARG A 26 -3.00 -1.44 -3.06
CA ARG A 26 -4.12 -1.43 -4.01
C ARG A 26 -5.45 -1.20 -3.30
N ALA A 27 -5.69 -1.90 -2.19
CA ALA A 27 -6.94 -1.78 -1.44
C ALA A 27 -7.13 -0.39 -0.80
N ALA A 28 -6.04 0.28 -0.44
CA ALA A 28 -6.04 1.63 0.11
C ALA A 28 -5.96 2.73 -0.98
N ASP A 29 -6.00 2.36 -2.25
CA ASP A 29 -5.97 3.28 -3.39
C ASP A 29 -4.76 4.22 -3.44
N LEU A 30 -3.59 3.74 -2.99
CA LEU A 30 -2.38 4.56 -2.83
C LEU A 30 -1.53 4.60 -4.12
N ALA A 31 -1.39 3.48 -4.81
CA ALA A 31 -0.61 3.38 -6.04
C ALA A 31 -1.06 2.19 -6.91
N GLU A 32 -0.77 2.26 -8.20
CA GLU A 32 -1.07 1.21 -9.17
C GLU A 32 0.17 0.84 -10.01
N SER A 33 0.11 -0.33 -10.66
CA SER A 33 1.21 -0.80 -11.51
C SER A 33 1.33 0.06 -12.75
N SER A 34 2.54 0.52 -13.07
CA SER A 34 2.83 1.13 -14.37
C SER A 34 3.02 0.07 -15.45
N PRO A 35 2.78 0.38 -16.74
CA PRO A 35 3.23 -0.46 -17.85
C PRO A 35 4.77 -0.53 -17.96
N VAL A 36 5.49 0.42 -17.35
CA VAL A 36 6.95 0.43 -17.34
C VAL A 36 7.44 -0.38 -16.14
N ARG A 37 8.28 -1.38 -16.42
CA ARG A 37 8.87 -2.23 -15.38
C ARG A 37 9.64 -1.38 -14.38
N GLY A 38 9.37 -1.59 -13.10
CA GLY A 38 10.00 -0.86 -12.00
C GLY A 38 9.36 0.49 -11.68
N CYS A 39 8.35 0.90 -12.44
CA CYS A 39 7.58 2.11 -12.15
C CYS A 39 6.24 1.77 -11.50
N MET A 40 5.75 2.69 -10.67
CA MET A 40 4.39 2.69 -10.14
C MET A 40 3.78 4.07 -10.36
N VAL A 41 2.47 4.11 -10.59
CA VAL A 41 1.73 5.36 -10.66
C VAL A 41 1.18 5.63 -9.26
N ILE A 42 1.62 6.73 -8.64
CA ILE A 42 1.13 7.14 -7.32
C ILE A 42 -0.22 7.83 -7.50
N LYS A 43 -1.24 7.34 -6.79
CA LYS A 43 -2.60 7.90 -6.82
C LYS A 43 -2.72 9.09 -5.87
N PRO A 44 -3.77 9.93 -5.99
CA PRO A 44 -3.92 11.14 -5.16
C PRO A 44 -3.78 10.89 -3.65
N TRP A 45 -4.38 9.81 -3.13
CA TRP A 45 -4.26 9.44 -1.72
C TRP A 45 -2.82 9.10 -1.31
N GLY A 46 -2.08 8.39 -2.16
CA GLY A 46 -0.67 8.09 -1.93
C GLY A 46 0.21 9.35 -2.02
N TYR A 47 -0.11 10.25 -2.95
CA TYR A 47 0.65 11.48 -3.14
C TYR A 47 0.44 12.46 -1.98
N GLN A 48 -0.77 12.53 -1.41
CA GLN A 48 -1.05 13.37 -0.24
C GLN A 48 -0.19 12.98 0.98
N LEU A 49 0.15 11.70 1.15
CA LEU A 49 1.11 11.27 2.17
C LEU A 49 2.49 11.89 1.94
N TRP A 50 2.96 11.91 0.69
CA TRP A 50 4.21 12.55 0.32
C TRP A 50 4.17 14.05 0.58
N GLU A 51 3.12 14.74 0.14
CA GLU A 51 2.97 16.20 0.34
C GLU A 51 2.99 16.59 1.83
N ASN A 52 2.43 15.74 2.71
CA ASN A 52 2.48 15.96 4.16
C ASN A 52 3.89 15.81 4.73
N MET A 53 4.66 14.83 4.26
CA MET A 53 6.06 14.67 4.65
C MET A 53 6.91 15.83 4.13
N GLN A 54 6.73 16.20 2.86
CA GLN A 54 7.41 17.31 2.23
C GLN A 54 7.19 18.61 3.00
N ARG A 55 5.92 18.97 3.29
CA ARG A 55 5.58 20.18 4.05
C ARG A 55 6.28 20.24 5.41
N THR A 56 6.36 19.10 6.11
CA THR A 56 7.02 19.02 7.43
C THR A 56 8.53 19.26 7.34
N LEU A 57 9.15 19.01 6.19
CA LEU A 57 10.59 19.21 5.95
C LEU A 57 10.90 20.58 5.35
N ASP A 58 9.95 21.17 4.63
CA ASP A 58 10.08 22.50 4.02
C ASP A 58 9.85 23.64 5.02
N ASP A 59 8.99 23.43 6.03
CA ASP A 59 8.68 24.38 7.13
C ASP A 59 9.78 24.43 8.21
#